data_AF-A0A1V5ZH92-F1
#
_entry.id   AF-A0A1V5ZH92-F1
#
_cell.length_a   1.000
_cell.length_b   1.000
_cell.length_c   1.000
_cell.angle_alpha   90.00
_cell.angle_beta   90.00
_cell.angle_gamma   90.00
#
_symmetry.space_group_name_H-M   'P 1'
#
loop_
_entity.id
_entity.type
_entity.pdbx_description
1 polymer ?
#
loop_
_entity_poly.entity_id
_entity_poly.type
_entity_poly.pdbx_seq_one_letter_code
_entity_poly.pdbx_strand_id
1 'polypeptide(L)' 'MKLLEKILKIQSEVSVSKTAKNPFFKSSYIPLEDIVADLQPLLEKNRVVVIHRNIDN' A
#
# COMPACT_ATOMS: atom_id res chain seq x y z
N MET A 1 14.29 16.97 -5.74
CA MET A 1 13.78 16.01 -4.73
C MET A 1 14.38 14.64 -5.03
N LYS A 2 15.16 14.10 -4.10
CA LYS A 2 15.84 12.79 -4.24
C LYS A 2 14.81 11.65 -4.07
N LEU A 3 15.10 10.45 -4.60
CA LEU A 3 14.19 9.29 -4.53
C LEU A 3 13.73 8.99 -3.09
N LEU A 4 14.65 9.05 -2.13
CA LEU A 4 14.36 8.79 -0.72
C LEU A 4 13.37 9.79 -0.11
N GLU A 5 13.45 11.06 -0.50
CA GLU A 5 12.52 12.09 -0.05
C GLU A 5 11.10 11.82 -0.60
N LYS A 6 11.00 11.27 -1.83
CA LYS A 6 9.71 10.89 -2.42
C LYS A 6 9.10 9.72 -1.70
N ILE A 7 9.90 8.69 -1.41
CA ILE A 7 9.47 7.52 -0.66
C ILE A 7 8.98 7.94 0.73
N LEU A 8 9.75 8.78 1.44
CA LEU A 8 9.38 9.28 2.77
C LEU A 8 8.06 10.05 2.74
N LYS A 9 7.85 10.90 1.73
CA LYS A 9 6.61 11.65 1.56
C LYS A 9 5.42 10.72 1.32
N ILE A 10 5.56 9.75 0.42
CA ILE A 10 4.52 8.75 0.17
C ILE A 10 4.19 7.98 1.45
N GLN A 11 5.20 7.52 2.20
CA GLN A 11 5.00 6.82 3.47
C GLN A 11 4.22 7.63 4.51
N SER A 12 4.43 8.95 4.56
CA SER A 12 3.66 9.82 5.46
C SER A 12 2.20 10.03 5.04
N GLU A 13 1.87 9.83 3.77
CA GLU A 13 0.53 10.02 3.21
C GLU A 13 -0.29 8.71 3.19
N VAL A 14 0.35 7.54 3.35
CA VAL A 14 -0.33 6.24 3.38
C VAL A 14 -1.02 6.02 4.73
N SER A 15 -2.33 5.75 4.69
CA SER A 15 -3.09 5.31 5.86
C SER A 15 -3.20 3.79 5.86
N VAL A 16 -2.71 3.12 6.91
CA VAL A 16 -2.86 1.67 7.07
C VAL A 16 -4.06 1.40 7.96
N SER A 17 -5.25 1.28 7.36
CA SER A 17 -6.50 1.02 8.07
C SER A 17 -6.99 -0.41 7.80
N LYS A 18 -7.39 -1.12 8.86
CA LYS A 18 -7.87 -2.51 8.74
C LYS A 18 -9.31 -2.53 8.23
N THR A 19 -9.52 -2.99 7.01
CA THR A 19 -10.82 -2.97 6.31
C THR A 19 -11.56 -4.30 6.39
N ALA A 20 -10.86 -5.42 6.62
CA ALA A 20 -11.45 -6.77 6.63
C ALA A 20 -11.31 -7.46 8.00
N LYS A 21 -12.25 -8.34 8.34
CA LYS A 21 -12.17 -9.22 9.53
C LYS A 21 -11.68 -10.59 9.12
N ASN A 22 -10.72 -11.14 9.86
CA ASN A 22 -10.23 -12.48 9.62
C ASN A 22 -11.31 -13.51 9.99
N PRO A 23 -11.67 -14.46 9.10
CA PRO A 23 -12.71 -15.44 9.39
C PRO A 23 -12.27 -16.55 10.36
N PHE A 24 -10.96 -16.71 10.57
CA PHE A 24 -10.36 -17.74 11.43
C PHE A 24 -9.89 -17.18 12.78
N PHE A 25 -9.60 -15.88 12.87
CA PHE A 25 -9.04 -15.23 14.06
C PHE A 25 -9.84 -13.97 14.43
N LYS A 26 -9.85 -13.59 15.71
CA LYS A 26 -10.48 -12.35 16.19
C LYS A 26 -9.64 -11.10 15.88
N SER A 27 -9.04 -11.03 14.69
CA SER A 27 -8.22 -9.92 14.25
C SER A 27 -8.76 -9.36 12.95
N SER A 28 -8.69 -8.04 12.80
CA SER A 28 -8.87 -7.40 11.50
C SER A 28 -7.54 -7.39 10.74
N TYR A 29 -7.61 -7.51 9.42
CA TYR A 29 -6.51 -7.41 8.48
C TYR A 29 -6.83 -6.41 7.38
N ILE A 30 -5.82 -6.02 6.63
CA ILE A 30 -5.99 -5.23 5.40
C ILE A 30 -5.70 -6.17 4.21
N PRO A 31 -6.64 -6.34 3.28
CA PRO A 31 -6.40 -7.02 2.02
C PRO A 31 -5.29 -6.34 1.21
N LEU A 32 -4.57 -7.11 0.40
CA LEU A 32 -3.48 -6.56 -0.42
C LEU A 32 -4.03 -5.61 -1.48
N GLU A 33 -5.22 -5.91 -1.99
CA GLU A 33 -5.94 -5.13 -3.00
C GLU A 33 -6.25 -3.73 -2.47
N ASP A 34 -6.66 -3.63 -1.20
CA ASP A 34 -6.93 -2.35 -0.53
C ASP A 34 -5.64 -1.55 -0.35
N ILE A 35 -4.53 -2.21 0.00
CA ILE A 35 -3.21 -1.56 0.07
C ILE A 35 -2.82 -0.97 -1.30
N VAL A 36 -3.01 -1.73 -2.38
CA VAL A 36 -2.68 -1.29 -3.73
C VAL A 36 -3.57 -0.13 -4.16
N ALA A 37 -4.88 -0.21 -3.89
CA ALA A 37 -5.84 0.84 -4.21
C ALA A 37 -5.51 2.17 -3.52
N ASP A 38 -5.08 2.13 -2.26
CA ASP A 38 -4.69 3.33 -1.52
C ASP A 38 -3.33 3.89 -1.96
N LEU A 39 -2.38 3.02 -2.32
CA LEU A 39 -1.03 3.42 -2.74
C LEU A 39 -0.98 3.97 -4.16
N GLN A 40 -1.74 3.40 -5.10
CA GLN A 40 -1.70 3.74 -6.52
C GLN A 40 -1.86 5.25 -6.81
N PRO A 41 -2.84 5.99 -6.25
CA PRO A 41 -2.96 7.43 -6.48
C PRO A 41 -1.78 8.22 -5.88
N LEU A 42 -1.22 7.77 -4.74
CA LEU A 42 -0.06 8.41 -4.12
C LEU A 42 1.21 8.23 -4.96
N LEU A 43 1.35 7.07 -5.58
CA LEU A 43 2.47 6.73 -6.47
C LEU A 43 2.42 7.51 -7.77
N GLU A 44 1.24 7.57 -8.41
CA GLU A 44 1.01 8.35 -9.63
C GLU A 44 1.30 9.84 -9.41
N LYS A 45 0.76 10.42 -8.33
CA LYS A 45 1.00 11.82 -7.92
C LYS A 45 2.49 12.14 -7.77
N ASN A 46 3.29 11.19 -7.28
CA ASN A 46 4.72 11.39 -7.03
C ASN A 46 5.62 10.87 -8.16
N ARG A 47 5.03 10.32 -9.24
CA ARG A 47 5.71 9.69 -10.38
C ARG A 47 6.65 8.58 -9.93
N VAL A 48 6.16 7.68 -9.08
CA VAL A 48 6.86 6.51 -8.56
C VAL A 48 6.12 5.26 -9.04
N VAL A 49 6.86 4.22 -9.41
CA VAL A 49 6.29 2.93 -9.83
C VAL A 49 6.45 1.94 -8.69
N VAL A 50 5.40 1.18 -8.38
CA VAL A 50 5.51 0.00 -7.52
C VAL A 50 5.72 -1.24 -8.37
N ILE A 51 6.74 -2.00 -8.01
CA ILE A 51 7.00 -3.33 -8.56
C ILE A 51 6.70 -4.30 -7.45
N HIS A 52 5.59 -5.03 -7.55
CA HIS A 52 5.32 -6.17 -6.69
C HIS A 52 5.50 -7.45 -7.50
N ARG A 53 6.14 -8.45 -6.90
CA ARG A 53 6.24 -9.78 -7.51
C ARG A 53 4.97 -10.52 -7.16
N ASN A 54 4.11 -10.76 -8.15
CA ASN A 54 3.09 -11.78 -7.97
C ASN A 54 3.75 -13.15 -8.19
N ILE A 55 3.79 -13.98 -7.15
CA ILE A 55 4.21 -15.37 -7.28
C ILE A 55 2.92 -16.15 -7.56
N ASP A 56 2.38 -15.97 -8.76
CA ASP A 56 1.36 -16.88 -9.26
C ASP A 56 2.09 -18.18 -9.63
N ASN A 57 1.63 -19.30 -9.06
CA ASN A 57 2.06 -20.66 -9.42
C ASN A 57 1.56 -21.04 -10.81
#